data_AF-A0A7X8YDS5-F1
#
_entry.id   AF-A0A7X8YDS5-F1
#
_cell.length_a   1.000
_cell.length_b   1.000
_cell.length_c   1.000
_cell.angle_alpha   90.00
_cell.angle_beta   90.00
_cell.angle_gamma   90.00
#
_symmetry.space_group_name_H-M   'P 1'
#
loop_
_entity.id
_entity.type
_entity.pdbx_description
1 polymer ?
#
loop_
_entity_poly.entity_id
_entity_poly.type
_entity_poly.pdbx_seq_one_letter_code
_entity_poly.pdbx_strand_id
1 'polypeptide(L)'
;MKDDQQFPRPEVPERVAHLMHEPALAAAHHHTINIRRETARQIIRLLDYREDRQREVARDHIHYRRATAHEANRHAALLLETTEQTATAILNSAEYVREHLPKFWKAFRAGAIDLAKLRKTAVETTPLIHRE
;
A
#
# COMPACT_ATOMS: atom_id res chain seq x y z
N MET A 1 13.95 27.16 4.81
CA MET A 1 14.95 26.10 4.59
C MET A 1 15.06 25.29 5.87
N LYS A 2 15.12 23.95 5.75
CA LYS A 2 15.19 22.90 6.79
C LYS A 2 13.91 22.07 6.88
N ASP A 3 13.93 20.97 6.14
CA ASP A 3 13.70 19.63 6.67
C ASP A 3 14.08 18.64 5.57
N ASP A 4 15.39 18.57 5.32
CA ASP A 4 15.98 17.38 4.72
C ASP A 4 15.89 16.30 5.80
N GLN A 5 14.79 15.55 5.81
CA GLN A 5 14.76 14.23 6.44
C GLN A 5 15.76 13.35 5.69
N GLN A 6 17.03 13.56 6.02
CA GLN A 6 18.15 12.82 5.52
C GLN A 6 18.04 11.45 6.16
N PHE A 7 17.50 10.51 5.40
CA PHE A 7 17.58 9.09 5.75
C PHE A 7 19.03 8.81 6.19
N PRO A 8 19.25 8.20 7.37
CA PRO A 8 20.60 7.89 7.82
C PRO A 8 21.26 7.04 6.72
N ARG A 9 22.25 7.62 6.04
CA ARG A 9 23.03 6.87 5.07
C ARG A 9 23.75 5.80 5.89
N PRO A 10 23.58 4.51 5.58
CA PRO A 10 24.30 3.47 6.31
C PRO A 10 25.78 3.80 6.28
N GLU A 11 26.46 3.71 7.42
CA GLU A 11 27.91 3.89 7.49
C GLU A 11 28.57 2.73 6.75
N VAL A 12 28.85 2.94 5.47
CA VAL A 12 29.54 1.98 4.62
C VAL A 12 31.04 2.16 4.84
N PRO A 13 31.79 1.12 5.26
CA PRO A 13 33.24 1.23 5.41
C PRO A 13 33.88 1.74 4.12
N GLU A 14 34.82 2.69 4.21
CA GLU A 14 35.40 3.37 3.03
C GLU A 14 35.89 2.39 1.94
N ARG A 15 36.49 1.27 2.37
CA ARG A 15 36.97 0.19 1.48
C ARG A 15 35.91 -0.39 0.54
N VAL A 16 34.62 -0.26 0.86
CA VAL A 16 33.49 -0.77 0.08
C VAL A 16 32.50 0.33 -0.31
N ALA A 17 32.83 1.61 -0.07
CA ALA A 17 31.97 2.73 -0.44
C ALA A 17 31.69 2.80 -1.95
N HIS A 18 32.61 2.31 -2.79
CA HIS A 18 32.44 2.22 -4.24
C HIS A 18 31.22 1.37 -4.65
N LEU A 19 30.84 0.36 -3.84
CA LEU A 19 29.69 -0.51 -4.12
C LEU A 19 28.36 0.26 -4.17
N MET A 20 28.26 1.40 -3.48
CA MET A 20 27.08 2.27 -3.53
C MET A 20 26.90 2.98 -4.87
N HIS A 21 27.94 3.02 -5.69
CA HIS A 21 27.95 3.68 -7.01
C HIS A 21 27.88 2.67 -8.16
N GLU A 22 27.74 1.38 -7.86
CA GLU A 22 27.66 0.32 -8.87
C GLU A 22 26.42 0.50 -9.75
N PRO A 23 26.57 0.58 -11.09
CA PRO A 23 25.45 0.73 -12.00
C PRO A 23 24.41 -0.39 -11.87
N ALA A 24 24.86 -1.62 -11.57
CA ALA A 24 23.99 -2.77 -11.34
C ALA A 24 23.06 -2.57 -10.13
N LEU A 25 23.57 -1.97 -9.05
CA LEU A 25 22.77 -1.68 -7.84
C LEU A 25 21.74 -0.59 -8.12
N ALA A 26 22.12 0.46 -8.85
CA ALA A 26 21.20 1.52 -9.27
C ALA A 26 20.08 0.98 -10.18
N ALA A 27 20.43 0.10 -11.12
CA ALA A 27 19.45 -0.57 -11.99
C ALA A 27 18.48 -1.46 -11.19
N ALA A 28 18.98 -2.25 -10.24
CA ALA A 28 18.15 -3.08 -9.36
C ALA A 28 17.21 -2.22 -8.48
N HIS A 29 17.69 -1.08 -8.00
CA HIS A 29 16.88 -0.13 -7.24
C HIS A 29 15.73 0.47 -8.08
N HIS A 30 16.03 0.93 -9.30
CA HIS A 30 15.01 1.42 -10.22
C HIS A 30 13.97 0.36 -10.58
N HIS A 31 14.42 -0.87 -10.86
CA HIS A 31 13.52 -1.98 -11.14
C HIS A 31 12.58 -2.25 -9.95
N THR A 32 13.12 -2.24 -8.73
CA THR A 32 12.34 -2.41 -7.49
C THR A 32 11.30 -1.31 -7.30
N ILE A 33 11.66 -0.04 -7.54
CA ILE A 33 10.71 1.09 -7.49
C ILE A 33 9.58 0.89 -8.50
N ASN A 34 9.90 0.43 -9.71
CA ASN A 34 8.91 0.19 -10.75
C ASN A 34 7.93 -0.93 -10.37
N ILE A 35 8.41 -2.04 -9.82
CA ILE A 35 7.56 -3.11 -9.28
C ILE A 35 6.62 -2.54 -8.21
N ARG A 36 7.16 -1.80 -7.23
CA ARG A 36 6.36 -1.21 -6.14
C ARG A 36 5.29 -0.25 -6.66
N ARG A 37 5.61 0.56 -7.68
CA ARG A 37 4.64 1.44 -8.34
C ARG A 37 3.53 0.65 -9.01
N GLU A 38 3.86 -0.46 -9.65
CA GLU A 38 2.85 -1.31 -10.29
C GLU A 38 1.95 -1.99 -9.25
N THR A 39 2.51 -2.50 -8.16
CA THR A 39 1.74 -2.98 -7.01
C THR A 39 0.81 -1.89 -6.47
N ALA A 40 1.30 -0.66 -6.31
CA ALA A 40 0.47 0.44 -5.84
C ALA A 40 -0.70 0.75 -6.78
N ARG A 41 -0.48 0.71 -8.10
CA ARG A 41 -1.55 0.88 -9.10
C ARG A 41 -2.58 -0.23 -9.02
N GLN A 42 -2.15 -1.48 -8.85
CA GLN A 42 -3.06 -2.62 -8.69
C GLN A 42 -3.96 -2.43 -7.46
N ILE A 43 -3.37 -2.07 -6.31
CA ILE A 43 -4.13 -1.83 -5.08
C ILE A 43 -5.11 -0.67 -5.24
N ILE A 44 -4.71 0.43 -5.88
CA ILE A 44 -5.61 1.56 -6.17
C ILE A 44 -6.82 1.10 -6.98
N ARG A 45 -6.59 0.38 -8.09
CA ARG A 45 -7.68 -0.10 -8.95
C ARG A 45 -8.65 -1.02 -8.22
N LEU A 46 -8.15 -1.85 -7.29
CA LEU A 46 -8.99 -2.72 -6.48
C LEU A 46 -9.81 -1.94 -5.44
N LEU A 47 -9.24 -0.88 -4.85
CA LEU A 47 -9.99 0.03 -3.98
C LEU A 47 -11.09 0.76 -4.74
N ASP A 48 -10.76 1.34 -5.90
CA ASP A 48 -11.72 2.06 -6.75
C ASP A 48 -12.85 1.10 -7.19
N TYR A 49 -12.51 -0.12 -7.60
CA TYR A 49 -13.48 -1.16 -7.93
C TYR A 49 -14.43 -1.47 -6.77
N ARG A 50 -13.88 -1.68 -5.55
CA ARG A 50 -14.69 -1.96 -4.35
C ARG A 50 -15.64 -0.80 -4.04
N GLU A 51 -15.16 0.43 -4.12
CA GLU A 51 -16.00 1.61 -3.91
C GLU A 51 -17.08 1.75 -4.97
N ASP A 52 -16.76 1.56 -6.24
CA ASP A 52 -17.73 1.63 -7.34
C ASP A 52 -18.85 0.60 -7.14
N ARG A 53 -18.49 -0.64 -6.77
CA ARG A 53 -19.47 -1.69 -6.45
C ARG A 53 -20.34 -1.31 -5.24
N GLN A 54 -19.75 -0.72 -4.20
CA GLN A 54 -20.51 -0.28 -3.02
C GLN A 54 -21.44 0.90 -3.33
N ARG A 55 -21.01 1.84 -4.18
CA ARG A 55 -21.83 2.98 -4.62
C ARG A 55 -23.01 2.51 -5.48
N GLU A 56 -22.80 1.53 -6.35
CA GLU A 56 -23.85 0.92 -7.19
C GLU A 56 -25.00 0.36 -6.35
N VAL A 57 -24.69 -0.33 -5.25
CA VAL A 57 -25.69 -1.01 -4.40
C VAL A 57 -26.09 -0.21 -3.15
N ALA A 58 -25.73 1.08 -3.08
CA ALA A 58 -25.87 1.86 -1.85
C ALA A 58 -27.33 1.95 -1.33
N ARG A 59 -28.31 1.92 -2.26
CA ARG A 59 -29.75 2.01 -1.98
C ARG A 59 -30.44 0.64 -1.83
N ASP A 60 -29.71 -0.45 -2.04
CA ASP A 60 -30.27 -1.79 -1.99
C ASP A 60 -30.39 -2.32 -0.55
N HIS A 61 -31.13 -3.41 -0.41
CA HIS A 61 -31.29 -4.12 0.86
C HIS A 61 -29.93 -4.56 1.43
N ILE A 62 -29.78 -4.54 2.77
CA ILE A 62 -28.51 -4.80 3.46
C ILE A 62 -27.85 -6.13 3.08
N HIS A 63 -28.65 -7.18 2.81
CA HIS A 63 -28.15 -8.48 2.37
C HIS A 63 -27.45 -8.40 1.00
N TYR A 64 -28.02 -7.67 0.06
CA TYR A 64 -27.44 -7.51 -1.27
C TYR A 64 -26.13 -6.72 -1.20
N ARG A 65 -26.11 -5.62 -0.41
CA ARG A 65 -24.87 -4.85 -0.19
C ARG A 65 -23.73 -5.70 0.41
N ARG A 66 -24.05 -6.56 1.37
CA ARG A 66 -23.08 -7.48 1.99
C ARG A 66 -22.58 -8.51 0.98
N ALA A 67 -23.47 -9.08 0.17
CA ALA A 67 -23.09 -10.02 -0.89
C ALA A 67 -22.16 -9.34 -1.91
N THR A 68 -22.48 -8.13 -2.35
CA THR A 68 -21.63 -7.35 -3.27
C THR A 68 -20.25 -7.04 -2.68
N ALA A 69 -20.19 -6.65 -1.39
CA ALA A 69 -18.92 -6.40 -0.73
C ALA A 69 -18.06 -7.67 -0.61
N HIS A 70 -18.69 -8.80 -0.30
CA HIS A 70 -18.02 -10.11 -0.26
C HIS A 70 -17.48 -10.51 -1.63
N GLU A 71 -18.29 -10.43 -2.69
CA GLU A 71 -17.83 -10.75 -4.05
C GLU A 71 -16.73 -9.80 -4.54
N ALA A 72 -16.80 -8.51 -4.18
CA ALA A 72 -15.72 -7.57 -4.51
C ALA A 72 -14.39 -7.97 -3.85
N ASN A 73 -14.41 -8.39 -2.58
CA ASN A 73 -13.23 -8.88 -1.87
C ASN A 73 -12.72 -10.21 -2.46
N ARG A 74 -13.63 -11.10 -2.88
CA ARG A 74 -13.29 -12.35 -3.55
C ARG A 74 -12.58 -12.11 -4.89
N HIS A 75 -13.07 -11.18 -5.71
CA HIS A 75 -12.39 -10.78 -6.95
C HIS A 75 -10.99 -10.22 -6.70
N ALA A 76 -10.84 -9.38 -5.67
CA ALA A 76 -9.53 -8.86 -5.27
C ALA A 76 -8.59 -9.99 -4.83
N ALA A 77 -9.09 -10.99 -4.10
CA ALA A 77 -8.30 -12.14 -3.68
C ALA A 77 -7.76 -12.96 -4.85
N LEU A 78 -8.59 -13.17 -5.88
CA LEU A 78 -8.17 -13.84 -7.12
C LEU A 78 -7.07 -13.06 -7.84
N LEU A 79 -7.21 -11.74 -7.97
CA LEU A 79 -6.22 -10.90 -8.66
C LEU A 79 -4.92 -10.69 -7.87
N LEU A 80 -4.97 -10.80 -6.54
CA LEU A 80 -3.82 -10.72 -5.66
C LEU A 80 -3.21 -12.09 -5.34
N GLU A 81 -3.76 -13.16 -5.93
CA GLU A 81 -3.33 -14.55 -5.73
C GLU A 81 -3.20 -14.91 -4.23
N THR A 82 -4.20 -14.52 -3.44
CA THR A 82 -4.19 -14.69 -1.99
C THR A 82 -5.57 -15.09 -1.44
N THR A 83 -5.65 -15.32 -0.14
CA THR A 83 -6.93 -15.63 0.53
C THR A 83 -7.81 -14.39 0.61
N GLU A 84 -9.14 -14.55 0.61
CA GLU A 84 -10.08 -13.43 0.77
C GLU A 84 -9.82 -12.63 2.05
N GLN A 85 -9.51 -13.32 3.16
CA GLN A 85 -9.13 -12.68 4.41
C GLN A 85 -7.90 -11.79 4.25
N THR A 86 -6.88 -12.26 3.53
CA THR A 86 -5.65 -11.49 3.30
C THR A 86 -5.89 -10.32 2.37
N ALA A 87 -6.64 -10.52 1.29
CA ALA A 87 -7.02 -9.45 0.36
C ALA A 87 -7.82 -8.36 1.07
N THR A 88 -8.80 -8.75 1.89
CA THR A 88 -9.60 -7.83 2.71
C THR A 88 -8.71 -7.03 3.66
N ALA A 89 -7.79 -7.69 4.37
CA ALA A 89 -6.85 -7.01 5.27
C ALA A 89 -5.92 -6.04 4.53
N ILE A 90 -5.45 -6.40 3.33
CA ILE A 90 -4.65 -5.54 2.45
C ILE A 90 -5.44 -4.29 2.07
N LEU A 91 -6.66 -4.47 1.54
CA LEU A 91 -7.48 -3.37 1.06
C LEU A 91 -7.91 -2.45 2.21
N ASN A 92 -8.31 -2.98 3.36
CA ASN A 92 -8.64 -2.17 4.54
C ASN A 92 -7.43 -1.35 5.02
N SER A 93 -6.23 -1.94 5.02
CA SER A 93 -5.00 -1.22 5.40
C SER A 93 -4.69 -0.09 4.42
N ALA A 94 -4.86 -0.34 3.12
CA ALA A 94 -4.63 0.63 2.07
C ALA A 94 -5.64 1.78 2.10
N GLU A 95 -6.92 1.47 2.30
CA GLU A 95 -8.01 2.44 2.51
C GLU A 95 -7.72 3.34 3.72
N TYR A 96 -7.38 2.74 4.87
CA TYR A 96 -7.01 3.49 6.07
C TYR A 96 -5.85 4.46 5.82
N VAL A 97 -4.75 3.98 5.21
CA VAL A 97 -3.58 4.81 4.92
C VAL A 97 -3.90 5.92 3.92
N ARG A 98 -4.73 5.64 2.91
CA ARG A 98 -5.17 6.63 1.93
C ARG A 98 -5.94 7.78 2.59
N GLU A 99 -6.81 7.46 3.54
CA GLU A 99 -7.68 8.43 4.23
C GLU A 99 -6.97 9.19 5.35
N HIS A 100 -6.17 8.49 6.16
CA HIS A 100 -5.63 9.04 7.40
C HIS A 100 -4.16 9.47 7.30
N LEU A 101 -3.40 8.93 6.34
CA LEU A 101 -1.97 9.14 6.20
C LEU A 101 -1.59 9.55 4.76
N PRO A 102 -2.09 10.69 4.24
CA PRO A 102 -1.95 11.06 2.83
C PRO A 102 -0.49 11.22 2.35
N LYS A 103 0.42 11.65 3.24
CA LYS A 103 1.86 11.71 2.93
C LYS A 103 2.44 10.31 2.72
N PHE A 104 2.03 9.35 3.53
CA PHE A 104 2.47 7.95 3.43
C PHE A 104 1.86 7.25 2.21
N TRP A 105 0.58 7.52 1.93
CA TRP A 105 -0.08 7.10 0.70
C TRP A 105 0.65 7.62 -0.56
N LYS A 106 1.06 8.89 -0.57
CA LYS A 106 1.86 9.47 -1.67
C LYS A 106 3.21 8.75 -1.83
N ALA A 107 3.87 8.39 -0.74
CA ALA A 107 5.12 7.63 -0.77
C ALA A 107 4.93 6.22 -1.34
N PHE A 108 3.84 5.54 -0.98
CA PHE A 108 3.48 4.24 -1.54
C PHE A 108 3.25 4.30 -3.04
N ARG A 109 2.45 5.28 -3.50
CA ARG A 109 2.21 5.53 -4.93
C ARG A 109 3.49 5.81 -5.72
N ALA A 110 4.46 6.44 -5.09
CA ALA A 110 5.75 6.75 -5.70
C ALA A 110 6.72 5.55 -5.75
N GLY A 111 6.38 4.42 -5.11
CA GLY A 111 7.26 3.24 -4.97
C GLY A 111 8.37 3.41 -3.92
N ALA A 112 8.30 4.48 -3.11
CA ALA A 112 9.28 4.75 -2.06
C ALA A 112 9.13 3.78 -0.87
N ILE A 113 7.91 3.29 -0.63
CA ILE A 113 7.61 2.22 0.32
C ILE A 113 6.85 1.10 -0.40
N ASP A 114 7.02 -0.13 0.08
CA ASP A 114 6.28 -1.29 -0.42
C ASP A 114 4.98 -1.54 0.36
N LEU A 115 4.21 -2.52 -0.12
CA LEU A 115 2.94 -2.92 0.48
C LEU A 115 3.09 -3.45 1.90
N ALA A 116 4.20 -4.15 2.21
CA ALA A 116 4.43 -4.69 3.54
C ALA A 116 4.61 -3.54 4.56
N LYS A 117 5.41 -2.54 4.20
CA LYS A 117 5.58 -1.34 5.02
C LYS A 117 4.28 -0.54 5.14
N LEU A 118 3.49 -0.46 4.06
CA LEU A 118 2.15 0.13 4.10
C LEU A 118 1.26 -0.51 5.17
N ARG A 119 1.15 -1.84 5.14
CA ARG A 119 0.32 -2.62 6.08
C ARG A 119 0.79 -2.48 7.51
N LYS A 120 2.10 -2.54 7.72
CA LYS A 120 2.69 -2.39 9.06
C LYS A 120 2.32 -1.03 9.66
N THR A 121 2.48 0.06 8.90
CA THR A 121 2.12 1.40 9.37
C THR A 121 0.63 1.56 9.63
N ALA A 122 -0.24 0.94 8.82
CA ALA A 122 -1.67 0.93 9.11
C ALA A 122 -1.94 0.32 10.50
N VAL A 123 -1.44 -0.89 10.74
CA VAL A 123 -1.62 -1.61 12.02
C VAL A 123 -1.04 -0.85 13.22
N GLU A 124 0.11 -0.19 13.06
CA GLU A 124 0.75 0.57 14.14
C GLU A 124 0.01 1.89 14.47
N THR A 125 -0.76 2.43 13.53
CA THR A 125 -1.44 3.73 13.69
C THR A 125 -2.92 3.60 14.10
N THR A 126 -3.58 2.49 13.73
CA THR A 126 -4.95 2.17 14.16
C THR A 126 -5.21 2.22 15.69
N PRO A 127 -4.26 1.89 16.60
CA PRO A 127 -4.51 1.90 18.05
C PRO A 127 -4.68 3.29 18.68
N LEU A 128 -4.50 4.39 17.93
CA LEU A 128 -4.53 5.76 18.47
C LEU A 128 -5.90 6.46 18.36
N ILE A 129 -6.90 5.86 17.70
CA ILE A 129 -8.21 6.50 17.43
C ILE A 129 -9.35 5.91 18.29
N HIS A 130 -9.12 4.82 19.04
CA HIS A 130 -10.14 4.16 19.88
C HIS A 130 -9.87 4.25 21.40
N ARG A 131 -9.17 5.29 21.86
CA ARG A 131 -9.07 5.62 23.30
C ARG A 131 -9.80 6.93 23.58
N GLU A 132 -11.11 6.86 23.67
CA GLU A 132 -11.95 7.74 24.50
C GLU A 132 -13.06 6.90 25.14
#